data_AF-A0A968FWC2-F1
#
_entry.id   AF-A0A968FWC2-F1
#
_cell.length_a   1.000
_cell.length_b   1.000
_cell.length_c   1.000
_cell.angle_alpha   90.00
_cell.angle_beta   90.00
_cell.angle_gamma   90.00
#
_symmetry.space_group_name_H-M   'P 1'
#
loop_
_entity.id
_entity.type
_entity.pdbx_description
1 polymer ?
#
loop_
_entity_poly.entity_id
_entity_poly.type
_entity_poly.pdbx_seq_one_letter_code
_entity_poly.pdbx_strand_id
1 'polypeptide(L)' 'SQGSENRSAGLAFLADNRSREGVTVTDSGLQYEVLVLGDGPKPAAENKVSVHYHGTLIDGSVFDSSKERGQPASFPLNR' A
#
# COMPACT_ATOMS: atom_id res chain seq x y z
N SER A 1 16.68 -10.61 -16.65
CA SER A 1 15.56 -11.53 -16.33
C SER A 1 14.50 -10.68 -15.68
N GLN A 2 13.22 -10.99 -15.91
CA GLN A 2 12.12 -10.16 -15.43
C GLN A 2 12.21 -9.84 -13.93
N GLY A 3 12.65 -10.80 -13.10
CA GLY A 3 12.85 -10.57 -11.66
C GLY A 3 13.92 -9.53 -11.33
N SER A 4 15.03 -9.49 -12.09
CA SER A 4 16.08 -8.48 -11.90
C SER A 4 15.62 -7.09 -12.34
N GLU A 5 14.87 -7.02 -13.45
CA GLU A 5 14.30 -5.77 -13.96
C GLU A 5 13.27 -5.20 -12.98
N ASN A 6 12.35 -6.05 -12.48
CA ASN A 6 11.37 -5.66 -11.46
C ASN A 6 12.05 -5.17 -10.18
N ARG A 7 13.13 -5.83 -9.75
CA ARG A 7 13.90 -5.40 -8.57
C ARG A 7 14.53 -4.03 -8.79
N SER A 8 15.16 -3.81 -9.94
CA SER A 8 15.80 -2.53 -10.28
C SER A 8 14.77 -1.40 -10.35
N ALA A 9 13.67 -1.60 -11.07
CA ALA A 9 12.60 -0.62 -11.21
C ALA A 9 11.92 -0.32 -9.87
N GLY A 10 11.68 -1.35 -9.04
CA GLY A 10 11.13 -1.17 -7.70
C GLY A 10 12.05 -0.39 -6.77
N LEU A 11 13.37 -0.63 -6.82
CA LEU A 11 14.33 0.14 -6.03
C LEU A 11 14.39 1.60 -6.46
N ALA A 12 14.36 1.88 -7.76
CA ALA A 12 14.30 3.24 -8.29
C ALA A 12 13.01 3.95 -7.82
N PHE A 13 11.85 3.30 -7.98
CA PHE A 13 10.57 3.83 -7.52
C PHE A 13 10.60 4.17 -6.02
N LEU A 14 11.11 3.27 -5.17
CA LEU A 14 11.21 3.52 -3.72
C LEU A 14 12.22 4.62 -3.38
N ALA A 15 13.31 4.76 -4.15
CA ALA A 15 14.29 5.82 -3.96
C ALA A 15 13.71 7.21 -4.29
N ASP A 16 12.89 7.30 -5.33
CA ASP A 16 12.21 8.54 -5.69
C ASP A 16 11.06 8.83 -4.70
N ASN A 17 10.24 7.82 -4.40
CA ASN A 17 9.04 7.97 -3.58
C ASN A 17 9.33 8.45 -2.15
N ARG A 18 10.44 8.02 -1.55
CA ARG A 18 10.82 8.44 -0.19
C ARG A 18 11.16 9.93 -0.07
N SER A 19 11.42 10.60 -1.20
CA SER A 19 11.73 12.03 -1.24
C SER A 19 10.50 12.91 -1.41
N ARG A 20 9.34 12.31 -1.72
CA ARG A 20 8.08 13.02 -1.87
C ARG A 20 7.60 13.57 -0.53
N GLU A 21 7.06 14.78 -0.56
CA GLU A 21 6.41 15.38 0.60
C GLU A 21 5.25 14.49 1.09
N GLY A 22 5.07 14.40 2.41
CA GLY A 22 4.04 13.57 3.04
C GLY A 22 4.39 12.08 3.18
N VAL A 23 5.42 11.59 2.48
CA VAL A 23 5.84 10.19 2.59
C VAL A 23 6.64 9.95 3.88
N THR A 24 6.19 8.98 4.66
CA THR A 24 6.89 8.44 5.83
C THR A 24 7.48 7.09 5.49
N VAL A 25 8.72 6.85 5.91
CA VAL A 25 9.42 5.55 5.77
C VAL A 25 9.54 4.90 7.14
N THR A 26 9.10 3.65 7.26
CA THR A 26 9.25 2.85 8.49
C THR A 26 10.63 2.18 8.58
N ASP A 27 10.98 1.63 9.73
CA ASP A 27 12.21 0.84 9.93
C ASP A 27 12.29 -0.40 9.03
N SER A 28 11.13 -0.96 8.65
CA SER A 28 11.05 -2.08 7.70
C SER A 28 11.24 -1.66 6.24
N GLY A 29 11.29 -0.35 5.96
CA GLY A 29 11.37 0.21 4.61
C GLY A 29 10.01 0.41 3.93
N LEU A 30 8.89 0.12 4.61
CA LEU A 30 7.55 0.46 4.10
C LEU A 30 7.44 1.97 3.97
N GLN A 31 6.89 2.42 2.84
CA GLN A 31 6.60 3.83 2.60
C GLN A 31 5.09 4.03 2.56
N TYR A 32 4.60 5.02 3.28
CA TYR A 32 3.19 5.38 3.29
C TYR A 32 3.00 6.89 3.36
N GLU A 33 1.85 7.35 2.89
CA GLU A 33 1.41 8.74 2.97
C GLU A 33 0.00 8.74 3.56
N VAL A 34 -0.24 9.55 4.59
CA VAL A 34 -1.56 9.70 5.19
C VAL A 34 -2.27 10.86 4.50
N LEU A 35 -3.18 10.55 3.58
CA LEU A 35 -3.96 11.57 2.87
C LEU A 35 -5.02 12.22 3.76
N VAL A 36 -5.72 11.40 4.55
CA VAL A 36 -6.73 11.83 5.52
C VAL A 36 -6.57 10.98 6.76
N LEU A 37 -6.29 11.62 7.90
CA LEU A 37 -6.18 10.93 9.18
C LEU A 37 -7.57 10.69 9.76
N GLY A 38 -7.90 9.44 10.03
CA GLY A 38 -9.11 9.08 10.78
C GLY A 38 -8.98 9.40 12.27
N ASP A 39 -10.11 9.61 12.94
CA ASP A 39 -10.24 9.91 14.37
C ASP A 39 -10.64 8.69 15.22
N GLY A 40 -10.95 7.57 14.57
CA GLY A 40 -11.30 6.32 15.22
C GLY A 40 -10.12 5.58 15.87
N PRO A 41 -10.40 4.51 16.64
CA PRO A 41 -9.35 3.71 17.25
C PRO A 41 -8.50 3.02 16.17
N LYS A 42 -7.18 2.94 16.43
CA LYS A 42 -6.28 2.13 15.60
C LYS A 42 -6.60 0.64 15.84
N PRO A 43 -6.75 -0.17 14.77
CA PRO A 43 -7.02 -1.59 14.94
C PRO A 43 -5.80 -2.30 15.53
N ALA A 44 -6.04 -3.26 16.41
CA ALA A 44 -5.04 -4.19 16.92
C ALA A 44 -4.77 -5.32 15.92
N ALA A 45 -3.64 -6.01 16.05
CA ALA A 45 -3.22 -7.05 15.10
C ALA A 45 -4.24 -8.21 14.98
N GLU A 46 -4.94 -8.53 16.06
CA GLU A 46 -5.99 -9.54 16.12
C GLU A 46 -7.33 -9.11 15.49
N ASN A 47 -7.47 -7.83 15.11
CA ASN A 47 -8.70 -7.34 14.53
C ASN A 47 -8.87 -7.74 13.07
N LYS A 48 -10.13 -7.69 12.63
CA LYS A 48 -10.51 -7.74 11.22
C LYS A 48 -10.85 -6.33 10.77
N VAL A 49 -10.29 -5.91 9.63
CA VAL A 49 -10.61 -4.62 9.01
C VAL A 49 -11.52 -4.82 7.80
N SER A 50 -12.26 -3.78 7.44
CA SER A 50 -13.02 -3.69 6.20
C SER A 50 -12.51 -2.47 5.43
N VAL A 51 -12.03 -2.66 4.21
CA VAL A 51 -11.40 -1.60 3.43
C VAL A 51 -11.88 -1.60 1.99
N HIS A 52 -12.00 -0.40 1.45
CA HIS A 52 -11.80 -0.24 0.01
C HIS A 52 -10.33 0.03 -0.28
N TYR A 53 -9.78 -0.76 -1.20
CA TYR A 53 -8.43 -0.61 -1.77
C TYR A 53 -8.47 -0.61 -3.29
N HIS A 54 -7.39 -0.07 -3.86
CA HIS A 54 -7.05 -0.10 -5.28
C HIS A 54 -5.54 -0.38 -5.39
N GLY A 55 -5.18 -1.51 -5.99
CA GLY A 55 -3.80 -2.01 -6.08
C GLY A 55 -3.29 -1.92 -7.51
N THR A 56 -2.18 -1.21 -7.69
CA THR A 56 -1.50 -1.06 -8.97
C THR A 56 -0.04 -1.52 -8.89
N LEU A 57 0.50 -1.95 -10.02
CA LEU A 57 1.93 -2.06 -10.23
C LEU A 57 2.54 -0.67 -10.41
N ILE A 58 3.87 -0.58 -10.38
CA ILE A 58 4.60 0.70 -10.51
C ILE A 58 4.39 1.39 -11.88
N ASP A 59 3.96 0.64 -12.89
CA ASP A 59 3.61 1.17 -14.21
C ASP A 59 2.15 1.67 -14.32
N GLY A 60 1.38 1.57 -13.22
CA GLY A 60 -0.02 1.97 -13.14
C GLY A 60 -1.01 0.86 -13.50
N SER A 61 -0.57 -0.31 -13.96
CA SER A 61 -1.45 -1.43 -14.25
C SER A 61 -2.16 -1.90 -12.98
N VAL A 62 -3.49 -1.96 -13.02
CA VAL A 62 -4.31 -2.46 -11.91
C VAL A 62 -4.19 -3.97 -11.84
N PHE A 63 -3.84 -4.51 -10.67
CA PHE A 63 -3.88 -5.96 -10.44
C PHE A 63 -5.10 -6.37 -9.62
N ASP A 64 -5.62 -5.50 -8.77
CA ASP A 64 -6.81 -5.77 -7.96
C ASP A 64 -7.47 -4.48 -7.43
N SER A 65 -8.81 -4.41 -7.40
CA SER A 65 -9.56 -3.22 -7.00
C SER A 65 -10.91 -3.58 -6.40
N SER A 66 -11.08 -3.34 -5.09
CA SER A 66 -12.39 -3.46 -4.43
C SER A 66 -13.38 -2.36 -4.86
N LYS A 67 -12.86 -1.21 -5.31
CA LYS A 67 -13.69 -0.11 -5.83
C LYS A 67 -14.35 -0.52 -7.14
N GLU A 68 -13.62 -1.18 -8.04
CA GLU A 68 -14.17 -1.70 -9.30
C GLU A 68 -15.21 -2.81 -9.07
N ARG A 69 -15.02 -3.62 -8.03
CA ARG A 69 -16.04 -4.60 -7.61
C ARG A 69 -17.27 -3.99 -6.96
N GLY A 70 -17.23 -2.73 -6.56
CA GLY A 70 -18.35 -2.04 -5.91
C GLY A 70 -18.61 -2.41 -4.45
N GLN A 71 -17.75 -3.20 -3.80
CA GLN A 71 -17.90 -3.59 -2.40
C GLN A 71 -16.56 -3.71 -1.67
N PRO A 72 -16.50 -3.39 -0.36
CA PRO A 72 -15.27 -3.51 0.41
C PRO A 72 -14.85 -4.97 0.59
N ALA A 73 -13.57 -5.16 0.89
CA ALA A 73 -13.02 -6.46 1.27
C ALA A 73 -12.66 -6.45 2.76
N SER A 74 -12.67 -7.63 3.38
CA SER A 74 -12.46 -7.77 4.82
C SER A 74 -11.33 -8.75 5.14
N PHE A 75 -10.36 -8.31 5.91
CA PHE A 75 -9.10 -9.02 6.16
C PHE A 75 -8.75 -9.08 7.65
N PRO A 76 -8.24 -10.20 8.17
CA PRO A 76 -7.55 -10.23 9.45
C PRO A 76 -6.18 -9.55 9.35
N LEU A 77 -5.74 -8.82 10.39
CA LEU A 77 -4.47 -8.08 10.37
C LEU A 77 -3.23 -8.90 10.77
N ASN A 78 -3.40 -10.13 11.25
CA ASN A 78 -2.32 -11.00 11.76
C ASN A 78 -2.04 -12.21 10.86
N ARG A 79 -2.29 -12.11 9.55
CA ARG A 79 -2.08 -13.21 8.59
C ARG A 79 -1.05 -12.84 7.55
#